data_AF-A0A8T5QUC7-F1
#
_entry.id   AF-A0A8T5QUC7-F1
#
_cell.length_a   1.000
_cell.length_b   1.000
_cell.length_c   1.000
_cell.angle_alpha   90.00
_cell.angle_beta   90.00
_cell.angle_gamma   90.00
#
_symmetry.space_group_name_H-M   'P 1'
#
loop_
_entity.id
_entity.type
_entity.pdbx_description
1 polymer ?
#
loop_
_entity_poly.entity_id
_entity_poly.type
_entity_poly.pdbx_seq_one_letter_code
_entity_poly.pdbx_strand_id
1 'polypeptide(L)'
;MDILAHFLITYLVFIRHPNVLILSIIGILPDILSLSSHFINFVYSKAKNKKKKKISRLSLFLYRFNHSLIIFTLIFSLVYLIDKTFVIYTIPWLIHIISDIPTHSKKEDDLEDFSTKIMWPLSDFSFNGIEWHRKYLFFKVYLLLLVAYAIIIM
;
A
#
# COMPACT_ATOMS: atom_id res chain seq x y z
N MET A 1 8.08 1.91 -2.21
CA MET A 1 7.07 1.00 -1.63
C MET A 1 7.57 -0.41 -1.74
N ASP A 2 7.49 -1.19 -0.66
CA ASP A 2 7.99 -2.55 -0.61
C ASP A 2 6.83 -3.55 -0.55
N ILE A 3 6.39 -3.99 -1.74
CA ILE A 3 5.30 -4.96 -1.93
C ILE A 3 5.53 -6.22 -1.09
N LEU A 4 6.77 -6.69 -1.01
CA LEU A 4 7.10 -7.92 -0.31
C LEU A 4 6.94 -7.73 1.20
N ALA A 5 7.35 -6.59 1.75
CA ALA A 5 7.12 -6.28 3.15
C ALA A 5 5.62 -6.28 3.49
N HIS A 6 4.77 -5.64 2.68
CA HIS A 6 3.32 -5.64 2.90
C HIS A 6 2.70 -7.05 2.84
N PHE A 7 3.15 -7.87 1.89
CA PHE A 7 2.74 -9.26 1.80
C PHE A 7 3.10 -10.04 3.07
N LEU A 8 4.37 -9.94 3.51
CA LEU A 8 4.88 -10.67 4.67
C LEU A 8 4.23 -10.20 5.97
N ILE A 9 4.04 -8.89 6.16
CA ILE A 9 3.33 -8.34 7.33
C ILE A 9 1.91 -8.89 7.38
N THR A 10 1.18 -8.84 6.26
CA THR A 10 -0.20 -9.34 6.20
C THR A 10 -0.26 -10.85 6.44
N TYR A 11 0.62 -11.61 5.80
CA TYR A 11 0.72 -13.05 5.97
C TYR A 11 0.95 -13.42 7.43
N LEU A 12 1.89 -12.72 8.10
CA LEU A 12 2.20 -12.96 9.49
C LEU A 12 1.01 -12.71 10.41
N VAL A 13 0.27 -11.60 10.20
CA VAL A 13 -0.93 -11.26 10.98
C VAL A 13 -2.01 -12.34 10.84
N PHE A 14 -2.15 -12.91 9.65
CA PHE A 14 -3.18 -13.89 9.33
C PHE A 14 -2.68 -15.33 9.24
N ILE A 15 -1.51 -15.66 9.79
CA ILE A 15 -0.83 -16.94 9.56
C ILE A 15 -1.66 -18.18 9.91
N ARG A 16 -2.58 -18.05 10.87
CA ARG A 16 -3.50 -19.12 11.31
C ARG A 16 -4.87 -19.09 10.60
N HIS A 17 -5.12 -18.13 9.72
CA HIS A 17 -6.37 -18.01 8.99
C HIS A 17 -6.35 -18.92 7.75
N PRO A 18 -7.42 -19.69 7.46
CA PRO A 18 -7.43 -20.64 6.34
C PRO A 18 -7.17 -19.97 4.98
N ASN A 19 -7.59 -18.71 4.83
CA ASN A 19 -7.42 -17.92 3.59
C ASN A 19 -6.22 -16.97 3.63
N VAL A 20 -5.18 -17.27 4.42
CA VAL A 20 -4.01 -16.37 4.62
C VAL A 20 -3.39 -15.87 3.31
N LEU A 21 -3.26 -16.73 2.30
CA LEU A 21 -2.70 -16.35 1.00
C LEU A 21 -3.55 -15.29 0.30
N ILE A 22 -4.88 -15.48 0.29
CA ILE A 22 -5.82 -14.52 -0.31
C ILE A 22 -5.73 -13.18 0.43
N LEU A 23 -5.75 -13.22 1.77
CA LEU A 23 -5.64 -12.02 2.59
C LEU A 23 -4.32 -11.27 2.31
N SER A 24 -3.22 -12.01 2.16
CA SER A 24 -1.90 -11.43 1.85
C SER A 24 -1.86 -10.79 0.46
N ILE A 25 -2.51 -11.41 -0.53
CA ILE A 25 -2.66 -10.83 -1.88
C ILE A 25 -3.49 -9.54 -1.84
N ILE A 26 -4.57 -9.52 -1.06
CA ILE A 26 -5.37 -8.29 -0.87
C ILE A 26 -4.55 -7.20 -0.20
N GLY A 27 -3.70 -7.56 0.76
CA GLY A 27 -2.78 -6.64 1.42
C GLY A 27 -1.87 -5.88 0.44
N ILE A 28 -1.41 -6.54 -0.63
CA ILE A 28 -0.56 -5.91 -1.66
C ILE A 28 -1.32 -5.34 -2.86
N LEU A 29 -2.65 -5.48 -2.89
CA LEU A 29 -3.46 -5.01 -4.00
C LEU A 29 -3.36 -3.49 -4.23
N PRO A 30 -3.35 -2.62 -3.20
CA PRO A 30 -3.10 -1.18 -3.35
C PRO A 30 -1.86 -0.86 -4.19
N ASP A 31 -0.79 -1.61 -3.97
CA ASP A 31 0.49 -1.44 -4.64
C ASP A 31 0.43 -1.84 -6.09
N ILE A 32 -0.13 -3.02 -6.35
CA ILE A 32 -0.27 -3.55 -7.70
C ILE A 32 -1.13 -2.62 -8.55
N LEU A 33 -2.25 -2.12 -8.00
CA LEU A 33 -3.14 -1.18 -8.72
C LEU A 33 -2.43 0.14 -9.03
N SER A 34 -1.67 0.67 -8.08
CA SER A 34 -0.93 1.92 -8.26
C SER A 34 0.24 1.72 -9.25
N LEU A 35 1.03 0.67 -9.11
CA LEU A 35 2.20 0.37 -9.96
C LEU A 35 1.82 -0.03 -11.39
N SER A 36 0.78 -0.84 -11.57
CA SER A 36 0.31 -1.23 -12.91
C SER A 36 -0.10 -0.01 -13.72
N SER A 37 -0.75 0.97 -13.10
CA SER A 37 -1.10 2.23 -13.76
C SER A 37 0.15 3.03 -14.17
N HIS A 38 1.21 3.08 -13.36
CA HIS A 38 2.48 3.68 -13.75
C HIS A 38 3.13 2.93 -14.91
N PHE A 39 3.16 1.60 -14.86
CA PHE A 39 3.77 0.76 -15.89
C PHE A 39 3.09 0.93 -17.25
N ILE A 40 1.74 0.93 -17.30
CA ILE A 40 0.98 1.17 -18.52
C ILE A 40 1.33 2.55 -19.11
N ASN A 41 1.39 3.58 -18.27
CA ASN A 41 1.73 4.93 -18.72
C ASN A 41 3.18 5.04 -19.23
N PHE A 42 4.10 4.32 -18.62
CA PHE A 42 5.49 4.23 -19.06
C PHE A 42 5.59 3.56 -20.44
N VAL A 43 4.98 2.38 -20.61
CA VAL A 43 4.95 1.64 -21.89
C VAL A 43 4.33 2.48 -23.00
N TYR A 44 3.19 3.10 -22.72
CA TYR A 44 2.49 3.96 -23.69
C TYR A 44 3.31 5.20 -24.08
N SER A 45 3.98 5.85 -23.12
CA SER A 45 4.81 7.03 -23.39
C SER A 45 6.04 6.68 -24.22
N LYS A 46 6.67 5.54 -23.92
CA LYS A 46 7.80 5.00 -24.67
C LYS A 46 7.39 4.66 -26.11
N ALA A 47 6.25 4.00 -26.30
CA ALA A 47 5.72 3.66 -27.63
C ALA A 47 5.45 4.89 -28.51
N LYS A 48 5.16 6.05 -27.92
CA LYS A 48 4.88 7.31 -28.64
C LYS A 48 6.09 8.24 -28.77
N ASN A 49 7.30 7.81 -28.41
CA ASN A 49 8.52 8.66 -28.37
C ASN A 49 8.32 10.00 -27.64
N LYS A 50 7.39 10.05 -26.68
CA LYS A 50 7.16 11.25 -25.87
C LYS A 50 8.26 11.31 -24.81
N LYS A 51 8.78 12.51 -24.52
CA LYS A 51 9.58 12.73 -23.31
C LYS A 51 8.82 12.13 -22.11
N LYS A 52 9.55 11.42 -21.24
CA LYS A 52 9.02 10.72 -20.06
C LYS A 52 8.03 11.65 -19.35
N LYS A 53 6.72 11.36 -19.43
CA LYS A 53 5.72 12.21 -18.79
C LYS A 53 5.85 12.03 -17.28
N LYS A 54 5.69 13.14 -16.56
CA LYS A 54 5.39 13.14 -15.12
C LYS A 54 4.26 12.13 -14.85
N ILE A 55 4.25 11.54 -13.65
CA ILE A 55 3.28 10.54 -13.19
C ILE A 55 1.87 10.88 -13.70
N SER A 56 1.15 9.87 -14.20
CA SER A 56 -0.16 10.12 -14.79
C SER A 56 -1.18 10.49 -13.71
N ARG A 57 -2.15 11.34 -14.07
CA ARG A 57 -3.25 11.72 -13.16
C ARG A 57 -4.04 10.50 -12.67
N LEU A 58 -4.25 9.51 -13.52
CA LEU A 58 -4.93 8.27 -13.14
C LEU A 58 -4.12 7.51 -12.10
N SER A 59 -2.80 7.45 -12.26
CA SER A 59 -1.94 6.76 -11.32
C SER A 59 -1.89 7.44 -9.96
N LEU A 60 -1.78 8.77 -9.95
CA LEU A 60 -1.86 9.55 -8.72
C LEU A 60 -3.24 9.43 -8.06
N PHE A 61 -4.32 9.38 -8.84
CA PHE A 61 -5.67 9.16 -8.34
C PHE A 61 -5.82 7.79 -7.69
N LEU A 62 -5.40 6.71 -8.38
CA LEU A 62 -5.45 5.35 -7.85
C LEU A 62 -4.60 5.21 -6.59
N TYR A 63 -3.42 5.83 -6.59
CA TYR A 63 -2.57 5.89 -5.40
C TYR A 63 -3.32 6.52 -4.22
N ARG A 64 -3.86 7.75 -4.38
CA ARG A 64 -4.59 8.45 -3.31
C ARG A 64 -5.86 7.71 -2.87
N PHE A 65 -6.58 7.10 -3.81
CA PHE A 65 -7.78 6.32 -3.52
C PHE A 65 -7.47 5.10 -2.66
N ASN A 66 -6.42 4.34 -3.02
CA ASN A 66 -6.02 3.14 -2.30
C ASN A 66 -5.28 3.44 -0.99
N HIS A 67 -4.77 4.65 -0.78
CA HIS A 67 -3.99 5.04 0.40
C HIS A 67 -4.73 6.04 1.30
N SER A 68 -6.07 5.97 1.32
CA SER A 68 -6.92 6.83 2.15
C SER A 68 -7.69 6.03 3.20
N LEU A 69 -7.62 6.48 4.46
CA LEU A 69 -8.44 5.92 5.53
C LEU A 69 -9.93 6.27 5.34
N ILE A 70 -10.27 7.41 4.73
CA ILE A 70 -11.67 7.77 4.49
C ILE A 70 -12.30 6.84 3.47
N ILE A 71 -11.59 6.59 2.35
CA ILE A 71 -12.07 5.66 1.32
C ILE A 71 -12.14 4.25 1.89
N PHE A 72 -11.13 3.82 2.67
CA PHE A 72 -11.16 2.56 3.40
C PHE A 72 -12.39 2.45 4.30
N THR A 73 -12.63 3.44 5.18
CA THR A 73 -13.75 3.40 6.12
C THR A 73 -15.09 3.36 5.40
N LEU A 74 -15.24 4.09 4.28
CA LEU A 74 -16.46 4.04 3.48
C LEU A 74 -16.70 2.64 2.91
N ILE A 75 -15.70 2.03 2.27
CA ILE A 75 -15.83 0.68 1.68
C ILE A 75 -16.00 -0.38 2.77
N PHE A 76 -15.24 -0.30 3.86
CA PHE A 76 -15.39 -1.14 5.04
C PHE A 76 -16.82 -1.10 5.57
N SER A 77 -17.39 0.11 5.73
CA SER A 77 -18.75 0.29 6.24
C SER A 77 -19.78 -0.32 5.28
N LEU A 78 -19.62 -0.14 3.97
CA LEU A 78 -20.49 -0.75 2.97
C LEU A 78 -20.42 -2.28 3.03
N VAL A 79 -19.21 -2.86 3.07
CA VAL A 79 -19.03 -4.32 3.19
C VAL A 79 -19.65 -4.83 4.49
N TYR A 80 -19.44 -4.14 5.62
CA TYR A 80 -20.01 -4.49 6.91
C TYR A 80 -21.54 -4.48 6.92
N LEU A 81 -22.16 -3.52 6.23
CA LEU A 81 -23.62 -3.42 6.11
C LEU A 81 -24.23 -4.46 5.18
N ILE A 82 -23.50 -4.90 4.15
CA ILE A 82 -23.96 -5.91 3.18
C ILE A 82 -23.77 -7.33 3.74
N ASP A 83 -22.55 -7.68 4.16
CA ASP A 83 -22.23 -8.98 4.73
C ASP A 83 -20.97 -8.91 5.60
N LYS A 84 -21.19 -9.11 6.90
CA LYS A 84 -20.15 -9.07 7.92
C LYS A 84 -19.06 -10.13 7.71
N THR A 85 -19.38 -11.22 7.01
CA THR A 85 -18.43 -12.30 6.70
C THR A 85 -17.30 -11.80 5.81
N PHE A 86 -17.56 -10.82 4.95
CA PHE A 86 -16.55 -10.28 4.03
C PHE A 86 -15.66 -9.20 4.65
N VAL A 87 -15.98 -8.71 5.84
CA VAL A 87 -15.23 -7.65 6.52
C VAL A 87 -13.76 -8.04 6.72
N ILE A 88 -13.48 -9.31 6.99
CA ILE A 88 -12.12 -9.82 7.18
C ILE A 88 -11.21 -9.53 5.98
N TYR A 89 -11.76 -9.54 4.76
CA TYR A 89 -11.00 -9.28 3.53
C TYR A 89 -10.64 -7.80 3.35
N THR A 90 -11.24 -6.89 4.11
CA THR A 90 -10.87 -5.47 4.09
C THR A 90 -9.70 -5.16 5.04
N ILE A 91 -9.50 -5.97 6.07
CA ILE A 91 -8.47 -5.72 7.10
C ILE A 91 -7.03 -5.71 6.54
N PRO A 92 -6.64 -6.58 5.59
CA PRO A 92 -5.34 -6.48 4.92
C PRO A 92 -5.06 -5.10 4.31
N TRP A 93 -6.09 -4.48 3.73
CA TRP A 93 -5.97 -3.15 3.15
C TRP A 93 -5.79 -2.07 4.23
N LEU A 94 -6.41 -2.22 5.40
CA LEU A 94 -6.14 -1.33 6.54
C LEU A 94 -4.69 -1.45 7.04
N ILE A 95 -4.18 -2.68 7.17
CA ILE A 95 -2.80 -2.95 7.58
C ILE A 95 -1.83 -2.30 6.59
N HIS A 96 -2.12 -2.41 5.30
CA HIS A 96 -1.39 -1.73 4.24
C HIS A 96 -1.30 -0.22 4.47
N ILE A 97 -2.45 0.46 4.58
CA ILE A 97 -2.51 1.92 4.78
C ILE A 97 -1.74 2.33 6.04
N ILE A 98 -1.96 1.63 7.17
CA ILE A 98 -1.28 1.95 8.44
C ILE A 98 0.24 1.80 8.31
N SER A 99 0.70 0.78 7.59
CA SER A 99 2.13 0.56 7.36
C SER A 99 2.74 1.67 6.51
N ASP A 100 1.96 2.25 5.60
CA ASP A 100 2.42 3.32 4.71
C ASP A 100 2.45 4.71 5.33
N ILE A 101 1.59 5.00 6.31
CA ILE A 101 1.57 6.30 7.00
C ILE A 101 2.97 6.75 7.48
N PRO A 102 3.77 5.91 8.17
CA PRO A 102 5.12 6.30 8.59
C PRO A 102 6.21 6.05 7.53
N THR A 103 5.94 5.35 6.43
CA THR A 103 6.96 4.88 5.47
C THR A 103 6.90 5.56 4.10
N HIS A 104 5.93 6.47 3.92
CA HIS A 104 5.79 7.30 2.73
C HIS A 104 6.14 8.78 3.03
N SER A 105 7.05 9.33 2.24
CA SER A 105 7.62 10.69 2.39
C SER A 105 6.97 11.69 1.44
N LYS A 106 6.99 12.98 1.81
CA LYS A 106 6.49 14.09 0.97
C LYS A 106 7.43 14.46 -0.18
N LYS A 107 8.68 13.96 -0.15
CA LYS A 107 9.73 14.39 -1.07
C LYS A 107 10.64 13.21 -1.39
N GLU A 108 10.24 12.40 -2.37
CA GLU A 108 11.14 11.42 -2.98
C GLU A 108 11.91 12.11 -4.11
N ASP A 109 13.24 11.95 -4.14
CA ASP A 109 14.20 12.62 -5.02
C ASP A 109 13.68 12.81 -6.47
N ASP A 110 13.20 14.02 -6.80
CA ASP A 110 12.63 14.47 -8.08
C ASP A 110 11.28 13.86 -8.54
N LEU A 111 10.53 13.21 -7.64
CA LEU A 111 9.21 12.62 -7.92
C LEU A 111 8.04 13.38 -7.25
N GLU A 112 6.79 13.02 -7.62
CA GLU A 112 5.58 13.60 -7.03
C GLU A 112 5.41 13.19 -5.56
N ASP A 113 4.62 13.96 -4.80
CA ASP A 113 4.30 13.69 -3.40
C ASP A 113 3.50 12.37 -3.27
N PHE A 114 4.21 11.32 -2.84
CA PHE A 114 3.67 10.01 -2.51
C PHE A 114 3.49 9.82 -1.01
N SER A 115 3.31 10.89 -0.24
CA SER A 115 2.90 10.72 1.16
C SER A 115 1.44 10.22 1.24
N THR A 116 1.19 9.26 2.14
CA THR A 116 -0.16 8.71 2.39
C THR A 116 -1.10 9.82 2.85
N LYS A 117 -2.03 10.23 1.99
CA LYS A 117 -3.03 11.26 2.26
C LYS A 117 -4.17 10.66 3.07
N ILE A 118 -3.96 10.60 4.39
CA ILE A 118 -4.80 9.87 5.37
C ILE A 118 -6.28 10.20 5.19
N MET A 119 -6.59 11.48 5.00
CA MET A 119 -7.94 12.01 4.94
C MET A 119 -8.40 12.37 3.53
N TRP A 120 -7.75 11.86 2.47
CA TRP A 120 -8.20 12.15 1.10
C TRP A 120 -9.59 11.52 0.86
N PRO A 121 -10.54 12.16 0.17
CA PRO A 121 -10.44 13.42 -0.55
C PRO A 121 -10.77 14.67 0.29
N LEU A 122 -11.08 14.53 1.58
CA LEU A 122 -11.47 15.66 2.43
C LEU A 122 -10.29 16.55 2.81
N SER A 123 -9.08 15.99 2.91
CA SER A 123 -7.87 16.73 3.24
C SER A 123 -6.62 16.05 2.67
N ASP A 124 -5.65 16.86 2.25
CA ASP A 124 -4.33 16.41 1.81
C ASP A 124 -3.33 16.26 2.98
N PHE A 125 -3.83 16.19 4.23
CA PHE A 125 -3.02 15.95 5.40
C PHE A 125 -2.29 14.60 5.30
N SER A 126 -0.97 14.67 5.52
CA SER A 126 -0.07 13.53 5.55
C SER A 126 1.14 13.82 6.42
N PHE A 127 1.75 12.76 6.95
CA PHE A 127 3.05 12.84 7.60
C PHE A 127 4.18 12.83 6.58
N ASN A 128 5.36 13.28 7.00
CA ASN A 128 6.58 13.10 6.24
C ASN A 128 7.30 11.86 6.76
N GLY A 129 7.00 10.70 6.17
CA GLY A 129 7.54 9.40 6.58
C GLY A 129 8.96 9.14 6.09
N ILE A 130 9.46 7.94 6.42
CA ILE A 130 10.78 7.44 6.00
C ILE A 130 10.59 6.50 4.81
N GLU A 131 11.20 6.82 3.67
CA GLU A 131 11.02 6.00 2.46
C GLU A 131 11.52 4.57 2.60
N TRP A 132 10.73 3.63 2.08
CA TRP A 132 11.05 2.21 1.95
C TRP A 132 12.43 1.91 1.33
N HIS A 133 12.90 2.76 0.40
CA HIS A 133 14.19 2.54 -0.27
C HIS A 133 15.41 2.88 0.62
N ARG A 134 15.22 3.50 1.79
CA ARG A 134 16.30 3.79 2.74
C ARG A 134 16.82 2.48 3.32
N LYS A 135 18.10 2.16 3.05
CA LYS A 135 18.75 0.91 3.47
C LYS A 135 18.50 0.55 4.93
N TYR A 136 18.59 1.51 5.85
CA TYR A 136 18.41 1.23 7.27
C TYR A 136 16.98 0.81 7.64
N LEU A 137 15.96 1.38 6.99
CA LEU A 137 14.56 1.03 7.23
C LEU A 137 14.31 -0.38 6.70
N PHE A 138 14.75 -0.63 5.47
CA PHE A 138 14.69 -1.95 4.83
C PHE A 138 15.26 -3.03 5.75
N PHE A 139 16.53 -2.91 6.18
CA PHE A 139 17.13 -3.93 7.03
C PHE A 139 16.41 -4.13 8.37
N LYS A 140 15.93 -3.04 9.00
CA LYS A 140 15.20 -3.13 10.26
C LYS A 140 13.86 -3.84 10.12
N VAL A 141 13.08 -3.53 9.07
CA VAL A 141 11.78 -4.18 8.83
C VAL A 141 11.94 -5.66 8.57
N TYR A 142 12.87 -6.05 7.69
CA TYR A 142 13.08 -7.46 7.38
C TYR A 142 13.66 -8.25 8.56
N LEU A 143 14.55 -7.65 9.36
CA LEU A 143 15.03 -8.28 10.59
C LEU A 143 13.88 -8.50 11.59
N LEU A 144 13.03 -7.49 11.78
CA LEU A 144 11.87 -7.60 12.67
C LEU A 144 10.89 -8.67 12.18
N LEU A 145 10.61 -8.71 10.87
CA LEU A 145 9.80 -9.76 10.26
C LEU A 145 10.41 -11.14 10.50
N LEU A 146 11.70 -11.33 10.22
CA LEU A 146 12.39 -12.60 10.45
C LEU A 146 12.24 -13.10 11.89
N VAL A 147 12.47 -12.22 12.86
CA VAL A 147 12.32 -12.53 14.28
C VAL A 147 10.87 -12.88 14.62
N ALA A 148 9.90 -12.10 14.12
CA ALA A 148 8.49 -12.34 14.41
C ALA A 148 8.00 -13.68 13.80
N TYR A 149 8.43 -14.01 12.58
CA TYR A 149 8.16 -15.32 11.97
C TYR A 149 8.77 -16.46 12.78
N ALA A 150 10.02 -16.33 13.24
CA ALA A 150 10.65 -17.34 14.08
C ALA A 150 9.86 -17.58 15.37
N ILE A 151 9.42 -16.53 16.05
CA ILE A 151 8.65 -16.63 17.29
C ILE A 151 7.26 -17.24 17.08
N ILE A 152 6.59 -16.94 15.96
CA ILE A 152 5.19 -17.34 15.73
C ILE A 152 5.07 -18.75 15.16
N ILE A 153 6.08 -19.20 14.40
CA ILE A 153 6.12 -20.54 13.78
C ILE A 153 6.64 -21.62 14.75
N MET A 154 7.53 -21.25 15.67
CA MET A 154 8.00 -22.14 16.74
C MET A 154 6.90 -22.42 17.77
#